data_AF-A0A661WS37-F1
#
_entry.id   AF-A0A661WS37-F1
#
_cell.length_a   1.000
_cell.length_b   1.000
_cell.length_c   1.000
_cell.angle_alpha   90.00
_cell.angle_beta   90.00
_cell.angle_gamma   90.00
#
_symmetry.space_group_name_H-M   'P 1'
#
loop_
_entity.id
_entity.type
_entity.pdbx_description
1 polymer ?
#
loop_
_entity_poly.entity_id
_entity_poly.type
_entity_poly.pdbx_seq_one_letter_code
_entity_poly.pdbx_strand_id
1 'polypeptide(L)'
;MKQNMEAYQWTKKDKWLYWLSMVPFLVVFIGALLLLSTYSPWLAILEVVFYLLTCVFQAACCIGCPYRGKYCPALFGIYFGNILSGILYPKREFDQEFFEKNATAGEIMVLVIAVFPIYWVVKTSWWLLLVYLLLIAAHLVLFMPTQCEKCSYNETCPGGLTWRACSVWLRERREKYINLEE
;
A
#
# COMPACT_ATOMS: atom_id res chain seq x y z
N MET A 1 16.89 8.51 -15.95
CA MET A 1 16.26 7.59 -16.94
C MET A 1 14.80 7.97 -17.12
N LYS A 2 14.41 8.56 -18.26
CA LYS A 2 12.99 8.64 -18.68
C LYS A 2 12.74 7.44 -19.58
N GLN A 3 12.48 6.26 -19.02
CA GLN A 3 11.93 5.16 -19.83
C GLN A 3 10.46 5.49 -20.08
N ASN A 4 10.08 5.58 -21.36
CA ASN A 4 8.69 5.68 -21.79
C ASN A 4 8.00 4.34 -21.47
N MET A 5 7.69 4.10 -20.21
CA MET A 5 6.91 2.94 -19.79
C MET A 5 5.46 3.16 -20.20
N GLU A 6 4.96 2.34 -21.11
CA GLU A 6 3.54 2.36 -21.46
C GLU A 6 2.69 2.00 -20.22
N ALA A 7 1.68 2.83 -19.96
CA ALA A 7 0.78 2.62 -18.84
C ALA A 7 -0.10 1.39 -19.11
N TYR A 8 -0.05 0.40 -18.22
CA TYR A 8 -0.96 -0.73 -18.19
C TYR A 8 -2.40 -0.22 -18.06
N GLN A 9 -3.30 -0.78 -18.87
CA GLN A 9 -4.71 -0.37 -18.90
C GLN A 9 -5.51 -1.22 -17.92
N TRP A 10 -5.88 -0.65 -16.78
CA TRP A 10 -6.65 -1.31 -15.73
C TRP A 10 -8.03 -1.78 -16.23
N THR A 11 -8.22 -3.10 -16.31
CA THR A 11 -9.48 -3.70 -16.75
C THR A 11 -10.58 -3.55 -15.68
N LYS A 12 -11.84 -3.79 -16.05
CA LYS A 12 -12.95 -3.83 -15.07
C LYS A 12 -12.73 -4.88 -13.98
N LYS A 13 -12.16 -6.03 -14.35
CA LYS A 13 -11.82 -7.12 -13.41
C LYS A 13 -10.75 -6.68 -12.42
N ASP A 14 -9.72 -5.98 -12.87
CA ASP A 14 -8.64 -5.50 -11.99
C ASP A 14 -9.17 -4.50 -10.96
N LYS A 15 -10.00 -3.55 -11.39
CA LYS A 15 -10.66 -2.57 -10.51
C LYS A 15 -11.57 -3.22 -9.47
N TRP A 16 -12.25 -4.30 -9.84
CA TRP A 16 -13.07 -5.08 -8.91
C TRP A 16 -12.23 -5.84 -7.89
N LEU A 17 -11.16 -6.51 -8.34
CA LEU A 17 -10.22 -7.19 -7.45
C LEU A 17 -9.53 -6.22 -6.48
N TYR A 18 -9.21 -5.03 -6.97
CA TYR A 18 -8.71 -3.93 -6.16
C TYR A 18 -9.72 -3.57 -5.06
N TRP A 19 -10.98 -3.29 -5.42
CA TRP A 19 -12.04 -3.02 -4.44
C TRP A 19 -12.20 -4.13 -3.41
N LEU A 20 -12.18 -5.38 -3.85
CA LEU A 20 -12.25 -6.54 -2.96
C LEU A 20 -11.07 -6.57 -1.98
N SER A 21 -9.85 -6.32 -2.48
CA SER A 21 -8.66 -6.25 -1.63
C SER A 21 -8.68 -5.09 -0.65
N MET A 22 -9.50 -4.05 -0.87
CA MET A 22 -9.65 -2.93 0.06
C MET A 22 -10.52 -3.25 1.27
N VAL A 23 -11.41 -4.24 1.17
CA VAL A 23 -12.34 -4.57 2.26
C VAL A 23 -11.61 -4.88 3.58
N PRO A 24 -10.58 -5.77 3.62
CA PRO A 24 -9.90 -6.06 4.88
C PRO A 24 -9.18 -4.84 5.46
N PHE A 25 -8.58 -3.99 4.61
CA PHE A 25 -7.98 -2.74 5.08
C PHE A 25 -9.03 -1.82 5.67
N LEU A 26 -10.15 -1.59 4.97
CA LEU A 26 -11.18 -0.65 5.44
C LEU A 26 -11.75 -1.09 6.79
N VAL A 27 -11.95 -2.40 6.97
CA VAL A 27 -12.35 -2.98 8.26
C VAL A 27 -11.30 -2.69 9.33
N VAL A 28 -10.01 -2.91 9.04
CA VAL A 28 -8.92 -2.63 9.98
C VAL A 28 -8.83 -1.15 10.33
N PHE A 29 -8.82 -0.27 9.32
CA PHE A 29 -8.64 1.17 9.49
C PHE A 29 -9.83 1.80 10.21
N ILE A 30 -11.06 1.54 9.76
CA ILE A 30 -12.26 2.07 10.42
C ILE A 30 -12.41 1.44 11.81
N GLY A 31 -12.15 0.15 11.96
CA GLY A 31 -12.17 -0.54 13.25
C GLY A 31 -11.17 0.06 14.25
N ALA A 32 -9.94 0.36 13.79
CA ALA A 32 -8.92 1.04 14.58
C ALA A 32 -9.39 2.44 14.99
N LEU A 33 -9.94 3.25 14.07
CA LEU A 33 -10.46 4.57 14.40
C LEU A 33 -11.58 4.53 15.45
N LEU A 34 -12.53 3.61 15.30
CA LEU A 34 -13.62 3.42 16.25
C LEU A 34 -13.07 3.00 17.63
N LEU A 35 -12.16 2.02 17.67
CA LEU A 35 -11.54 1.55 18.91
C LEU A 35 -10.71 2.66 19.59
N LEU A 36 -9.90 3.40 18.84
CA LEU A 36 -9.13 4.51 19.39
C LEU A 36 -10.05 5.59 19.95
N SER A 37 -11.17 5.87 19.29
CA SER A 37 -12.15 6.86 19.74
C SER A 37 -12.82 6.50 21.07
N THR A 38 -12.93 5.21 21.42
CA THR A 38 -13.46 4.80 22.74
C THR A 38 -12.50 5.12 23.88
N TYR A 39 -11.20 5.21 23.61
CA TYR A 39 -10.20 5.62 24.59
C TYR A 39 -9.99 7.14 24.62
N SER A 40 -9.88 7.77 23.43
CA SER A 40 -9.78 9.21 23.28
C SER A 40 -9.99 9.62 21.81
N PRO A 41 -10.88 10.59 21.51
CA PRO A 41 -11.08 11.06 20.14
C PRO A 41 -9.79 11.63 19.51
N TRP A 42 -8.86 12.15 20.33
CA TRP A 42 -7.58 12.65 19.85
C TRP A 42 -6.67 11.57 19.26
N LEU A 43 -6.78 10.32 19.74
CA LEU A 43 -6.02 9.19 19.18
C LEU A 43 -6.51 8.84 17.77
N ALA A 44 -7.82 8.86 17.56
CA ALA A 44 -8.40 8.65 16.23
C ALA A 44 -8.03 9.79 15.27
N ILE A 45 -8.05 11.04 15.73
CA ILE A 45 -7.58 12.19 14.94
C ILE A 45 -6.10 12.02 14.57
N LEU A 46 -5.27 11.60 15.52
CA LEU A 46 -3.84 11.38 15.29
C LEU A 46 -3.60 10.30 14.22
N GLU A 47 -4.34 9.19 14.27
CA GLU A 47 -4.29 8.13 13.26
C GLU A 47 -4.67 8.65 11.86
N VAL A 48 -5.72 9.48 11.75
CA VAL A 48 -6.08 10.15 10.49
C VAL A 48 -4.98 11.07 10.01
N VAL A 49 -4.32 11.83 10.90
CA VAL A 49 -3.20 12.70 10.53
C VAL A 49 -2.03 11.87 9.98
N PHE A 50 -1.68 10.76 10.60
CA PHE A 50 -0.65 9.85 10.08
C PHE A 50 -1.01 9.30 8.70
N TYR A 51 -2.27 8.92 8.51
CA TYR A 51 -2.79 8.49 7.22
C TYR A 51 -2.66 9.58 6.14
N LEU A 52 -3.03 10.82 6.44
CA LEU A 52 -2.92 11.94 5.51
C LEU A 52 -1.46 12.28 5.17
N LEU A 53 -0.55 12.25 6.15
CA LEU A 53 0.88 12.42 5.91
C LEU A 53 1.44 11.34 4.99
N THR A 54 1.02 10.09 5.19
CA THR A 54 1.38 8.98 4.30
C THR A 54 0.92 9.23 2.87
N CYS A 55 -0.30 9.76 2.69
CA CYS A 55 -0.80 10.14 1.37
C CYS A 55 0.09 11.17 0.67
N VAL A 56 0.62 12.14 1.41
CA VAL A 56 1.54 13.18 0.87
C VAL A 56 2.86 12.56 0.44
N PHE A 57 3.48 11.71 1.28
CA PHE A 57 4.73 11.04 0.92
C PHE A 57 4.56 10.10 -0.29
N GLN A 58 3.44 9.38 -0.36
CA GLN A 58 3.13 8.57 -1.54
C GLN A 58 2.85 9.40 -2.79
N ALA A 59 2.27 10.59 -2.66
CA ALA A 59 2.09 11.51 -3.77
C ALA A 59 3.43 11.98 -4.35
N ALA A 60 4.41 12.24 -3.49
CA ALA A 60 5.78 12.54 -3.92
C ALA A 60 6.41 11.36 -4.68
N CYS A 61 6.19 10.12 -4.23
CA CYS A 61 6.66 8.92 -4.93
C CYS A 61 6.03 8.75 -6.34
N CYS A 62 4.86 9.34 -6.56
CA CYS A 62 4.10 9.22 -7.81
C CYS A 62 4.46 10.28 -8.87
N ILE A 63 5.44 11.16 -8.64
CA ILE A 63 5.79 12.24 -9.58
C ILE A 63 6.25 11.70 -10.96
N GLY A 64 7.01 10.60 -10.97
CA GLY A 64 7.48 9.91 -12.19
C GLY A 64 6.54 8.81 -12.69
N CYS A 65 5.43 8.57 -12.01
CA CYS A 65 4.53 7.46 -12.30
C CYS A 65 3.67 7.76 -13.53
N PRO A 66 3.50 6.82 -14.48
CA PRO A 66 2.66 7.03 -15.67
C PRO A 66 1.16 7.22 -15.34
N TYR A 67 0.76 6.86 -14.12
CA TYR A 67 -0.61 7.03 -13.61
C TYR A 67 -0.83 8.32 -12.83
N ARG A 68 0.13 9.25 -12.84
CA ARG A 68 0.01 10.53 -12.14
C ARG A 68 -1.24 11.31 -12.57
N GLY A 69 -2.07 11.71 -11.59
CA GLY A 69 -3.35 12.38 -11.82
C GLY A 69 -4.44 11.49 -12.43
N LYS A 70 -4.17 10.21 -12.66
CA LYS A 70 -5.09 9.22 -13.24
C LYS A 70 -5.33 8.10 -12.24
N TYR A 71 -6.32 7.25 -12.47
CA TYR A 71 -6.57 6.09 -11.60
C TYR A 71 -5.35 5.15 -11.52
N CYS A 72 -4.93 4.82 -10.30
CA CYS A 72 -3.91 3.84 -9.97
C CYS A 72 -4.31 3.17 -8.66
N PRO A 73 -4.27 1.83 -8.55
CA PRO A 73 -4.28 1.16 -7.27
C PRO A 73 -2.93 1.43 -6.58
N ALA A 74 -2.85 2.54 -5.85
CA ALA A 74 -1.66 2.95 -5.11
C ALA A 74 -1.26 1.90 -4.07
N LEU A 75 -0.05 1.97 -3.51
CA LEU A 75 0.45 1.03 -2.50
C LEU A 75 -0.58 0.84 -1.35
N PHE A 76 -0.93 -0.39 -0.93
CA PHE A 76 -2.04 -0.67 0.02
C PHE A 76 -3.43 -0.14 -0.38
N GLY A 77 -3.56 0.35 -1.60
CA GLY A 77 -4.78 0.69 -2.30
C GLY A 77 -5.68 1.77 -1.72
N ILE A 78 -5.36 2.44 -0.63
CA ILE A 78 -6.25 3.48 -0.09
C ILE A 78 -5.67 4.88 -0.18
N TYR A 79 -4.36 5.00 -0.38
CA TYR A 79 -3.75 6.30 -0.53
C TYR A 79 -4.05 6.89 -1.91
N PHE A 80 -4.56 8.12 -1.92
CA PHE A 80 -4.81 8.89 -3.14
C PHE A 80 -3.53 9.46 -3.76
N GLY A 81 -2.38 8.82 -3.56
CA GLY A 81 -1.06 9.36 -3.88
C GLY A 81 -0.93 9.79 -5.35
N ASN A 82 -1.41 8.98 -6.28
CA ASN A 82 -1.45 9.29 -7.72
C ASN A 82 -2.27 10.56 -8.03
N ILE A 83 -3.46 10.72 -7.45
CA ILE A 83 -4.33 11.88 -7.66
C ILE A 83 -3.71 13.11 -7.00
N LEU A 84 -3.32 12.98 -5.72
CA LEU A 84 -2.64 14.03 -4.96
C LEU A 84 -1.34 14.48 -5.64
N SER A 85 -0.60 13.59 -6.31
CA SER A 85 0.61 13.94 -7.04
C SER A 85 0.34 14.84 -8.25
N GLY A 86 -0.83 14.66 -8.89
CA GLY A 86 -1.29 15.55 -9.95
C GLY A 86 -1.67 16.94 -9.42
N ILE A 87 -2.18 17.01 -8.19
CA ILE A 87 -2.61 18.27 -7.56
C ILE A 87 -1.43 19.02 -6.92
N LEU A 88 -0.63 18.34 -6.10
CA LEU A 88 0.42 18.94 -5.27
C LEU A 88 1.70 19.25 -6.07
N TYR A 89 1.98 18.48 -7.11
CA TYR A 89 3.26 18.55 -7.80
C TYR A 89 3.19 18.83 -9.32
N PRO A 90 2.14 19.42 -9.91
CA PRO A 90 1.77 19.29 -11.33
C PRO A 90 2.89 19.50 -12.36
N LYS A 91 3.90 20.33 -12.05
CA LYS A 91 5.03 20.67 -12.94
C LYS A 91 6.38 20.10 -12.49
N ARG A 92 6.42 19.34 -11.39
CA ARG A 92 7.65 18.75 -10.86
C ARG A 92 8.05 17.54 -11.70
N GLU A 93 9.31 17.51 -12.11
CA GLU A 93 9.91 16.35 -12.76
C GLU A 93 10.39 15.31 -11.73
N PHE A 94 10.58 14.08 -12.18
CA PHE A 94 11.08 13.01 -11.32
C PHE A 94 12.53 13.29 -10.90
N ASP A 95 12.77 13.19 -9.60
CA ASP A 95 14.07 13.32 -8.96
C ASP A 95 14.28 12.11 -8.04
N GLN A 96 15.39 11.40 -8.21
CA GLN A 96 15.64 10.13 -7.54
C GLN A 96 15.82 10.31 -6.03
N GLU A 97 16.59 11.32 -5.61
CA GLU A 97 16.84 11.56 -4.18
C GLU A 97 15.56 11.97 -3.45
N PHE A 98 14.75 12.84 -4.06
CA PHE A 98 13.43 13.19 -3.55
C PHE A 98 12.51 11.96 -3.47
N PHE A 99 12.52 11.10 -4.50
CA PHE A 99 11.75 9.87 -4.49
C PHE A 99 12.15 8.96 -3.33
N GLU A 100 13.45 8.66 -3.16
CA GLU A 100 13.94 7.75 -2.12
C GLU A 100 13.62 8.25 -0.71
N LYS A 101 13.82 9.54 -0.43
CA LYS A 101 13.47 10.15 0.86
C LYS A 101 11.98 10.02 1.17
N ASN A 102 11.12 10.33 0.20
CA ASN A 102 9.67 10.23 0.39
C ASN A 102 9.18 8.77 0.42
N ALA A 103 9.80 7.87 -0.32
CA ALA A 103 9.51 6.44 -0.26
C ALA A 103 9.81 5.90 1.15
N THR A 104 10.98 6.22 1.67
CA THR A 104 11.40 5.84 3.03
C THR A 104 10.46 6.42 4.08
N ALA A 105 10.13 7.71 3.99
CA ALA A 105 9.18 8.36 4.90
C ALA A 105 7.78 7.71 4.80
N GLY A 106 7.32 7.40 3.59
CA GLY A 106 6.06 6.72 3.34
C GLY A 106 6.03 5.32 3.95
N GLU A 107 7.08 4.54 3.80
CA GLU A 107 7.22 3.20 4.42
C GLU A 107 7.20 3.27 5.94
N ILE A 108 7.97 4.19 6.54
CA ILE A 108 7.97 4.43 7.99
C ILE A 108 6.56 4.79 8.47
N MET A 109 5.88 5.69 7.76
CA MET A 109 4.53 6.10 8.13
C MET A 109 3.49 4.98 8.00
N VAL A 110 3.61 4.10 7.00
CA VAL A 110 2.78 2.89 6.91
C VAL A 110 2.99 2.00 8.13
N LEU A 111 4.24 1.81 8.57
CA LEU A 111 4.53 1.04 9.80
C LEU A 111 3.97 1.72 11.04
N VAL A 112 4.07 3.05 11.14
CA VAL A 112 3.47 3.81 12.25
C VAL A 112 1.96 3.59 12.30
N ILE A 113 1.24 3.74 11.18
CA ILE A 113 -0.20 3.48 11.07
C ILE A 113 -0.54 2.03 11.46
N ALA A 114 0.25 1.06 10.99
CA ALA A 114 -0.02 -0.34 11.27
C ALA A 114 0.25 -0.73 12.74
N VAL A 115 1.25 -0.10 13.39
CA VAL A 115 1.70 -0.46 14.75
C VAL A 115 1.03 0.39 15.82
N PHE A 116 0.74 1.67 15.55
CA PHE A 116 0.14 2.60 16.51
C PHE A 116 -1.13 2.06 17.20
N PRO A 117 -2.13 1.49 16.49
CA PRO A 117 -3.33 0.97 17.15
C PRO A 117 -3.09 -0.34 17.91
N ILE A 118 -1.97 -1.07 17.69
CA ILE A 118 -1.73 -2.41 18.29
C ILE A 118 -1.81 -2.37 19.82
N TYR A 119 -1.19 -1.38 20.46
CA TYR A 119 -1.24 -1.24 21.92
C TYR A 119 -2.69 -1.16 22.44
N TRP A 120 -3.53 -0.38 21.76
CA TRP A 120 -4.93 -0.18 22.13
C TRP A 120 -5.80 -1.39 21.80
N VAL A 121 -5.53 -2.06 20.69
CA VAL A 121 -6.17 -3.34 20.32
C VAL A 121 -5.90 -4.39 21.40
N VAL A 122 -4.64 -4.56 21.82
CA VAL A 122 -4.25 -5.51 22.87
C VAL A 122 -4.89 -5.15 24.21
N LYS A 123 -4.89 -3.86 24.56
CA LYS A 123 -5.53 -3.36 25.78
C LYS A 123 -7.04 -3.62 25.81
N THR A 124 -7.69 -3.65 24.64
CA THR A 124 -9.12 -3.97 24.51
C THR A 124 -9.35 -5.48 24.67
N SER A 125 -8.62 -6.30 23.91
CA SER A 125 -8.66 -7.76 24.00
C SER A 125 -7.53 -8.38 23.17
N TRP A 126 -6.78 -9.32 23.74
CA TRP A 126 -5.70 -10.01 23.03
C TRP A 126 -6.16 -10.74 21.75
N TRP A 127 -7.38 -11.28 21.72
CA TRP A 127 -7.91 -11.96 20.53
C TRP A 127 -8.12 -11.02 19.34
N LEU A 128 -8.39 -9.73 19.59
CA LEU A 128 -8.52 -8.73 18.52
C LEU A 128 -7.19 -8.49 17.80
N LEU A 129 -6.05 -8.72 18.46
CA LEU A 129 -4.74 -8.64 17.80
C LEU A 129 -4.63 -9.68 16.68
N LEU A 130 -5.08 -10.91 16.90
CA LEU A 130 -5.06 -11.95 15.87
C LEU A 130 -5.97 -11.57 14.69
N VAL A 131 -7.18 -11.07 14.96
CA VAL A 131 -8.10 -10.60 13.92
C VAL A 131 -7.47 -9.45 13.12
N TYR A 132 -6.89 -8.47 13.81
CA TYR A 132 -6.21 -7.32 13.22
C TYR A 132 -5.07 -7.75 12.27
N LEU A 133 -4.17 -8.63 12.76
CA LEU A 133 -3.05 -9.13 11.96
C LEU A 133 -3.52 -9.98 10.77
N LEU A 134 -4.53 -10.83 10.94
CA LEU A 134 -5.08 -11.64 9.86
C LEU A 134 -5.71 -10.79 8.76
N LEU A 135 -6.41 -9.71 9.11
CA LEU A 135 -6.99 -8.80 8.12
C LEU A 135 -5.93 -8.01 7.35
N ILE A 136 -4.87 -7.54 8.03
CA ILE A 136 -3.71 -6.92 7.35
C ILE A 136 -3.04 -7.91 6.40
N ALA A 137 -2.78 -9.13 6.86
CA ALA A 137 -2.20 -10.18 6.04
C ALA A 137 -3.09 -10.52 4.84
N ALA A 138 -4.41 -10.65 5.03
CA ALA A 138 -5.36 -10.89 3.96
C ALA A 138 -5.35 -9.75 2.93
N HIS A 139 -5.33 -8.49 3.38
CA HIS A 139 -5.18 -7.34 2.49
C HIS A 139 -3.91 -7.44 1.65
N LEU A 140 -2.75 -7.68 2.28
CA LEU A 140 -1.46 -7.80 1.60
C LEU A 140 -1.43 -8.93 0.57
N VAL A 141 -1.94 -10.10 0.94
CA VAL A 141 -1.99 -11.30 0.07
C VAL A 141 -2.95 -11.11 -1.10
N LEU A 142 -4.04 -10.37 -0.94
CA LEU A 142 -4.96 -10.06 -2.04
C LEU A 142 -4.41 -8.94 -2.93
N PHE A 143 -3.86 -7.89 -2.33
CA PHE A 143 -3.46 -6.67 -3.04
C PHE A 143 -2.18 -6.85 -3.85
N MET A 144 -1.10 -7.37 -3.24
CA MET A 144 0.22 -7.40 -3.87
C MET A 144 0.23 -8.22 -5.19
N PRO A 145 -0.27 -9.46 -5.24
CA PRO A 145 -0.27 -10.23 -6.49
C PRO A 145 -1.20 -9.65 -7.55
N THR A 146 -2.36 -9.13 -7.14
CA THR A 146 -3.37 -8.70 -8.12
C THR A 146 -3.08 -7.33 -8.73
N GLN A 147 -2.48 -6.42 -7.95
CA GLN A 147 -2.27 -5.03 -8.34
C GLN A 147 -0.79 -4.72 -8.61
N CYS A 148 0.13 -5.09 -7.71
CA CYS A 148 1.55 -4.75 -7.87
C CYS A 148 2.21 -5.51 -9.02
N GLU A 149 1.78 -6.74 -9.31
CA GLU A 149 2.32 -7.52 -10.45
C GLU A 149 2.08 -6.81 -11.79
N LYS A 150 0.92 -6.17 -11.97
CA LYS A 150 0.50 -5.58 -13.25
C LYS A 150 0.89 -4.10 -13.41
N CYS A 151 1.30 -3.46 -12.34
CA CYS A 151 1.61 -2.03 -12.35
C CYS A 151 2.87 -1.75 -13.17
N SER A 152 2.79 -0.91 -14.20
CA SER A 152 3.96 -0.47 -14.98
C SER A 152 5.06 0.24 -14.18
N TYR A 153 4.81 0.59 -12.92
CA TYR A 153 5.78 1.24 -12.04
C TYR A 153 6.31 0.30 -10.94
N ASN A 154 6.08 -1.01 -11.07
CA ASN A 154 6.42 -2.01 -10.07
C ASN A 154 7.93 -2.27 -9.92
N GLU A 155 8.74 -1.88 -10.90
CA GLU A 155 10.20 -1.98 -10.80
C GLU A 155 10.83 -0.82 -10.01
N THR A 156 10.04 0.22 -9.70
CA THR A 156 10.53 1.43 -9.05
C THR A 156 9.84 1.67 -7.71
N CYS A 157 8.53 1.45 -7.61
CA CYS A 157 7.81 1.73 -6.37
C CYS A 157 8.14 0.71 -5.26
N PRO A 158 8.19 1.14 -3.99
CA PRO A 158 8.40 0.26 -2.83
C PRO A 158 7.62 -1.06 -2.86
N GLY A 159 6.29 -1.01 -3.01
CA GLY A 159 5.49 -2.24 -3.01
C GLY A 159 5.73 -3.13 -4.21
N GLY A 160 6.09 -2.57 -5.36
CA GLY A 160 6.47 -3.35 -6.52
C GLY A 160 7.78 -4.09 -6.28
N LEU A 161 8.78 -3.43 -5.70
CA LEU A 161 10.04 -4.06 -5.29
C LEU A 161 9.81 -5.17 -4.26
N THR A 162 8.98 -4.91 -3.23
CA THR A 162 8.61 -5.91 -2.22
C THR A 162 7.92 -7.12 -2.86
N TRP A 163 6.95 -6.90 -3.76
CA TRP A 163 6.26 -7.97 -4.46
C TRP A 163 7.22 -8.78 -5.34
N ARG A 164 8.11 -8.13 -6.09
CA ARG A 164 9.08 -8.83 -6.94
C ARG A 164 9.99 -9.73 -6.10
N ALA A 165 10.56 -9.21 -5.01
CA ALA A 165 11.39 -10.00 -4.10
C ALA A 165 10.64 -11.23 -3.56
N CYS A 166 9.38 -11.05 -3.15
CA CYS A 166 8.51 -12.14 -2.70
C CYS A 166 8.21 -13.15 -3.83
N SER A 167 7.89 -12.67 -5.03
CA SER A 167 7.53 -13.51 -6.17
C SER A 167 8.70 -14.39 -6.66
N VAL A 168 9.93 -13.88 -6.63
CA VAL A 168 11.15 -14.64 -6.95
C VAL A 168 11.33 -15.77 -5.93
N TRP A 169 11.25 -15.46 -4.64
CA TRP A 169 11.34 -16.45 -3.57
C TRP A 169 10.26 -17.55 -3.68
N LEU A 170 9.02 -17.17 -4.02
CA LEU A 170 7.92 -18.10 -4.24
C LEU A 170 8.15 -19.00 -5.47
N ARG A 171 8.72 -18.47 -6.55
CA ARG A 171 9.06 -19.25 -7.76
C ARG A 171 10.17 -20.26 -7.48
N GLU A 172 11.26 -19.83 -6.84
CA GLU A 172 12.36 -20.72 -6.46
C GLU A 172 11.91 -21.86 -5.54
N ARG A 173 10.96 -21.60 -4.64
CA ARG A 173 10.37 -22.67 -3.83
C ARG A 173 9.45 -23.57 -4.64
N ARG A 174 8.61 -23.02 -5.51
CA ARG A 174 7.71 -23.84 -6.36
C ARG A 174 8.52 -24.80 -7.23
N GLU A 175 9.61 -24.34 -7.84
CA GLU A 175 10.52 -25.18 -8.63
C GLU A 175 11.19 -26.28 -7.77
N LYS A 176 11.42 -26.05 -6.48
CA LYS A 176 11.94 -27.09 -5.56
C LYS A 176 10.92 -28.12 -5.09
N TYR A 177 9.62 -27.78 -5.08
CA TYR A 177 8.57 -28.65 -4.54
C TYR A 177 7.69 -29.29 -5.61
N ILE A 178 7.76 -28.82 -6.86
CA ILE A 178 7.15 -29.48 -8.00
C ILE A 178 8.28 -30.14 -8.81
N ASN A 179 8.74 -31.32 -8.36
CA ASN A 179 9.30 -32.28 -9.31
C ASN A 179 8.11 -32.72 -10.17
N LEU A 180 7.94 -32.08 -11.32
CA LEU A 180 7.18 -32.68 -12.43
C LEU A 180 8.03 -33.85 -12.95
N GLU A 181 8.17 -34.89 -12.12
CA GLU A 181 8.58 -36.19 -12.63
C GLU A 181 7.39 -36.70 -13.45
N GLU A 182 7.59 -36.68 -14.76
CA GLU A 182 6.75 -37.27 -15.80
C GLU A 182 6.46 -38.75 -15.55
#